data_AF-A0A536DGB2-F1
#
_entry.id   AF-A0A536DGB2-F1
#
_cell.length_a   1.000
_cell.length_b   1.000
_cell.length_c   1.000
_cell.angle_alpha   90.00
_cell.angle_beta   90.00
_cell.angle_gamma   90.00
#
_symmetry.space_group_name_H-M   'P 1'
#
loop_
_entity.id
_entity.type
_entity.pdbx_description
1 polymer ?
#
loop_
_entity_poly.entity_id
_entity_poly.type
_entity_poly.pdbx_seq_one_letter_code
_entity_poly.pdbx_strand_id
1 'polypeptide(L)' 'MSEFEAIRCPFCSAASAELLSLFGSQLLLSQYRCSACGSYFEGLRADRWDDQPLVASGGEEKDGS' A
#
# COMPACT_ATOMS: atom_id res chain seq x y z
N MET A 1 8.24 0.10 13.84
CA MET A 1 9.53 0.39 13.17
C MET A 1 9.24 0.44 11.68
N SER A 2 9.26 1.65 11.14
CA SER A 2 9.23 2.04 9.71
C SER A 2 8.12 1.43 8.84
N GLU A 3 6.92 2.00 8.92
CA GLU A 3 5.76 1.69 8.03
C GLU A 3 5.94 2.13 6.56
N PHE A 4 7.14 2.57 6.16
CA PHE A 4 7.45 2.91 4.78
C PHE A 4 8.85 2.41 4.45
N GLU A 5 8.98 1.08 4.26
CA GLU A 5 10.15 0.57 3.56
C GLU A 5 10.27 1.31 2.23
N ALA A 6 11.39 2.01 2.04
CA ALA A 6 11.57 2.87 0.89
C ALA A 6 11.47 2.04 -0.39
N ILE A 7 10.40 2.27 -1.17
CA ILE A 7 10.19 1.58 -2.45
C ILE A 7 11.44 1.76 -3.33
N ARG A 8 11.87 0.66 -3.95
CA ARG A 8 13.01 0.68 -4.87
C ARG A 8 12.55 1.15 -6.24
N CYS A 9 13.34 2.05 -6.83
CA CYS A 9 13.14 2.50 -8.20
C CYS A 9 13.36 1.31 -9.17
N PRO A 10 12.40 0.97 -10.05
CA PRO A 10 12.55 -0.13 -11.00
C PRO A 10 13.58 0.17 -12.10
N PHE A 11 13.99 1.43 -12.26
CA PHE A 11 14.91 1.85 -13.32
C PHE A 11 16.38 1.90 -12.88
N CYS A 12 16.66 2.33 -11.64
CA CYS A 12 18.04 2.47 -11.13
C CYS A 12 18.30 1.70 -9.82
N SER A 13 17.30 0.98 -9.30
CA SER A 13 17.36 0.16 -8.09
C SER A 13 17.65 0.91 -6.78
N ALA A 14 17.73 2.24 -6.81
CA ALA A 14 17.88 3.08 -5.63
C ALA A 14 16.66 2.95 -4.70
N ALA A 15 16.90 2.83 -3.39
CA ALA A 15 15.87 2.84 -2.34
C ALA A 15 15.58 4.28 -1.91
N SER A 16 15.31 5.16 -2.88
CA SER A 16 15.11 6.60 -2.67
C SER A 16 13.88 7.11 -3.44
N ALA A 17 12.87 6.25 -3.60
CA ALA A 17 11.60 6.66 -4.19
C ALA A 17 10.72 7.35 -3.15
N GLU A 18 10.14 8.47 -3.54
CA GLU A 18 9.24 9.29 -2.73
C GLU A 18 7.82 9.19 -3.29
N LEU A 19 6.83 9.09 -2.40
CA LEU A 19 5.42 9.11 -2.77
C LEU A 19 5.01 10.52 -3.22
N LEU A 20 4.49 10.64 -4.43
CA LEU A 20 3.96 11.89 -4.98
C LEU A 20 2.45 12.02 -4.76
N SER A 21 1.73 10.93 -5.02
CA SER A 21 0.27 10.88 -4.98
C SER A 21 -0.18 9.49 -4.58
N LEU A 22 -1.21 9.42 -3.73
CA LEU A 22 -1.87 8.17 -3.38
C LEU A 22 -2.64 7.57 -4.54
N PHE A 23 -3.01 8.39 -5.54
CA PHE A 23 -3.75 7.96 -6.72
C PHE A 23 -2.95 8.26 -7.98
N GLY A 24 -2.59 7.20 -8.69
CA GLY A 24 -2.00 7.25 -10.02
C GLY A 24 -3.08 7.18 -11.12
N SER A 25 -2.69 6.61 -12.25
CA SER A 25 -3.54 6.39 -13.41
C SER A 25 -4.67 5.38 -13.18
N GLN A 26 -4.51 4.50 -12.19
CA GLN A 26 -5.55 3.57 -11.71
C GLN A 26 -5.73 3.67 -10.20
N LEU A 27 -6.94 3.34 -9.71
CA LEU A 27 -7.32 3.45 -8.28
C LEU A 27 -6.42 2.67 -7.32
N LEU A 28 -5.83 1.56 -7.78
CA LEU A 28 -4.98 0.69 -6.96
C LEU A 28 -3.51 1.10 -6.98
N LEU A 29 -3.15 2.13 -7.74
CA LEU A 29 -1.77 2.56 -7.90
C LEU A 29 -1.51 3.87 -7.17
N SER A 30 -0.35 3.94 -6.52
CA SER A 30 0.27 5.17 -6.08
C SER A 30 1.37 5.58 -7.05
N GLN A 31 1.61 6.89 -7.12
CA GLN A 31 2.62 7.48 -7.99
C GLN A 31 3.86 7.86 -7.18
N TYR A 32 5.03 7.56 -7.72
CA TYR A 32 6.33 7.76 -7.08
C TYR A 32 7.30 8.53 -7.99
N ARG A 33 8.25 9.23 -7.36
CA ARG A 33 9.42 9.83 -8.01
C ARG A 33 10.70 9.32 -7.36
N CYS A 34 11.66 8.89 -8.17
CA CYS A 34 12.99 8.57 -7.67
C CYS A 34 13.83 9.85 -7.53
N SER A 35 14.36 10.13 -6.34
CA SER A 35 15.28 11.25 -6.13
C SER A 35 16.67 11.03 -6.72
N ALA A 36 17.08 9.78 -6.96
CA ALA A 36 18.40 9.44 -7.52
C ALA A 36 18.48 9.60 -9.04
N CYS A 37 17.51 9.07 -9.79
CA CYS A 37 17.51 9.12 -11.26
C CYS A 37 16.43 10.02 -11.86
N GLY A 38 15.52 10.58 -11.05
CA GLY A 38 14.47 11.48 -11.50
C GLY A 38 13.27 10.82 -12.18
N SER A 39 13.29 9.50 -12.39
CA SER A 39 12.20 8.76 -13.05
C SER A 39 10.91 8.75 -12.22
N TYR A 40 9.79 8.79 -12.93
CA TYR A 40 8.45 8.60 -12.39
C TYR A 40 7.98 7.18 -12.66
N PHE A 41 7.28 6.57 -11.71
CA PHE A 41 6.67 5.25 -11.87
C PHE A 41 5.49 5.09 -10.92
N GLU A 42 4.76 3.98 -11.09
CA GLU A 42 3.61 3.63 -10.27
C GLU A 42 3.84 2.30 -9.55
N GLY A 43 3.24 2.14 -8.39
CA GLY A 43 3.31 0.92 -7.57
C GLY A 43 1.98 0.64 -6.88
N LEU A 44 1.73 -0.63 -6.54
CA LEU A 44 0.50 -1.04 -5.85
C LEU A 44 0.39 -0.37 -4.47
N ARG A 45 -0.83 0.02 -4.11
CA ARG A 45 -1.16 0.55 -2.79
C ARG A 45 -1.17 -0.55 -1.73
N ALA A 46 -0.53 -0.29 -0.60
CA ALA A 46 -0.54 -1.20 0.55
C ALA A 46 -1.89 -1.19 1.30
N ASP A 47 -2.56 -0.03 1.39
CA ASP A 47 -3.75 0.18 2.22
C ASP A 47 -5.05 -0.49 1.72
N ARG A 48 -5.01 -1.16 0.56
CA ARG A 48 -6.17 -1.95 0.09
C ARG A 48 -6.05 -3.43 0.45
N TRP A 49 -4.87 -3.86 0.87
CA TRP A 49 -4.60 -5.21 1.40
C TRP A 49 -4.41 -5.15 2.91
N ASP A 50 -5.29 -4.43 3.61
CA ASP A 50 -5.58 -4.80 4.98
C ASP A 50 -6.16 -6.22 4.93
N ASP A 51 -5.32 -7.22 5.22
CA ASP A 51 -5.73 -8.49 5.82
C ASP A 51 -6.41 -8.12 7.14
N GLN A 52 -7.63 -7.57 7.06
CA GLN A 52 -8.47 -7.47 8.23
C GLN A 52 -8.73 -8.93 8.60
N PRO A 53 -8.25 -9.41 9.77
CA PRO A 53 -8.57 -10.75 10.17
C PRO A 53 -10.09 -10.87 10.12
N LEU A 54 -10.60 -11.88 9.41
CA LEU A 54 -12.00 -12.25 9.47
C LEU A 54 -12.30 -12.49 10.95
N VAL A 55 -12.79 -11.45 11.63
CA VAL A 55 -13.32 -11.57 12.98
C VAL A 55 -14.45 -12.57 12.81
N ALA A 56 -14.23 -13.78 13.32
CA ALA A 56 -15.26 -14.79 13.36
C ALA A 56 -16.40 -14.17 14.17
N SER A 57 -17.45 -13.75 13.47
CA SER A 57 -18.73 -13.43 14.07
C SER A 57 -19.19 -14.71 14.77
N GLY A 58 -18.80 -14.86 16.04
CA GLY A 58 -19.41 -15.82 16.94
C GLY A 58 -20.89 -15.48 16.99
N GLY A 59 -21.71 -16.35 16.40
CA GLY A 59 -23.14 -16.28 16.52
C GLY A 59 -23.50 -16.52 17.98
N GLU A 60 -23.97 -15.47 18.65
CA GLU A 60 -24.62 -15.62 19.94
C GLU A 60 -26.12 -15.79 19.65
N GLU A 61 -26.49 -17.05 19.45
CA GLU A 61 -27.85 -17.54 19.47
C GLU A 61 -28.40 -17.32 20.90
N LYS A 62 -29.20 -16.26 21.08
CA LYS A 62 -29.97 -16.09 22.32
C LYS A 62 -31.21 -16.95 22.22
N ASP A 63 -31.06 -18.16 22.76
CA ASP A 63 -32.16 -19.01 23.20
C ASP A 63 -33.00 -18.28 24.27
N GLY A 64 -34.30 -18.58 24.28
CA GLY A 64 -35.32 -17.73 24.87
C GLY A 64 -35.41 -17.74 26.39
N SER A 65 -36.14 -16.75 26.91
CA SER A 65 -37.11 -16.93 28.00
C SER A 65 -38.11 -15.79 28.01
#